data_AF-A0A966EGC3-F1
#
_entry.id   AF-A0A966EGC3-F1
#
_cell.length_a   1.000
_cell.length_b   1.000
_cell.length_c   1.000
_cell.angle_alpha   90.00
_cell.angle_beta   90.00
_cell.angle_gamma   90.00
#
_symmetry.space_group_name_H-M   'P 1'
#
loop_
_entity.id
_entity.type
_entity.pdbx_description
1 polymer ?
#
loop_
_entity_poly.entity_id
_entity_poly.type
_entity_poly.pdbx_seq_one_letter_code
_entity_poly.pdbx_strand_id
1 'polypeptide(L)' 'MDFQGSLEELQAMVAQLGVPCHWQHKGAYELALFDDGISNLKLNWWPLTGELRLVGDPEVRDDILEKLQVLLQDAKQT' A
#
# COMPACT_ATOMS: atom_id res chain seq x y z
N MET A 1 7.35 2.03 -6.31
CA MET A 1 6.48 3.21 -6.46
C MET A 1 6.81 4.16 -5.34
N ASP A 2 6.44 5.44 -5.41
CA ASP A 2 6.76 6.42 -4.37
C ASP A 2 5.53 7.23 -3.96
N PHE A 3 5.42 7.48 -2.65
CA PHE A 3 4.36 8.25 -1.98
C PHE A 3 4.97 9.13 -0.89
N GLN A 4 4.75 10.44 -0.98
CA GLN A 4 5.36 11.48 -0.14
C GLN A 4 4.35 12.14 0.82
N GLY A 5 3.28 11.43 1.19
CA GLY A 5 2.24 11.91 2.11
C GLY A 5 2.41 11.41 3.55
N SER A 6 1.37 11.58 4.37
CA SER A 6 1.29 11.06 5.73
C SER A 6 0.84 9.60 5.78
N LEU A 7 1.02 8.95 6.95
CA LEU A 7 0.48 7.60 7.16
C LEU A 7 -1.04 7.60 7.05
N GLU A 8 -1.73 8.60 7.58
CA GLU A 8 -3.20 8.66 7.50
C GLU A 8 -3.68 8.76 6.04
N GLU A 9 -2.98 9.54 5.22
CA GLU A 9 -3.29 9.66 3.79
C GLU A 9 -3.08 8.33 3.06
N LEU A 10 -1.96 7.64 3.34
CA LEU A 10 -1.71 6.32 2.77
C LEU A 10 -2.76 5.30 3.22
N GLN A 11 -3.15 5.31 4.50
CA GLN A 11 -4.18 4.41 5.03
C GLN A 11 -5.54 4.65 4.36
N ALA A 12 -5.93 5.92 4.19
CA ALA A 12 -7.15 6.30 3.50
C ALA A 12 -7.11 5.86 2.02
N MET A 13 -5.95 5.95 1.37
CA MET A 13 -5.76 5.47 0.00
C MET A 13 -5.87 3.95 -0.10
N VAL A 14 -5.16 3.22 0.75
CA VAL A 14 -5.20 1.74 0.78
C VAL A 14 -6.61 1.23 1.08
N ALA A 15 -7.38 1.91 1.94
CA ALA A 15 -8.77 1.57 2.21
C ALA A 15 -9.67 1.60 0.96
N GLN A 16 -9.34 2.42 -0.05
CA GLN A 16 -10.09 2.48 -1.31
C GLN A 16 -9.89 1.25 -2.20
N LEU A 17 -8.87 0.41 -1.91
CA LEU A 17 -8.66 -0.84 -2.63
C LEU A 17 -9.75 -1.89 -2.33
N GLY A 18 -10.57 -1.67 -1.30
CA GLY A 18 -11.68 -2.55 -0.94
C GLY A 18 -11.25 -3.89 -0.32
N VAL A 19 -9.97 -4.03 0.01
CA VAL A 19 -9.41 -5.21 0.69
C VAL A 19 -9.07 -4.81 2.12
N PRO A 20 -9.66 -5.46 3.14
CA PRO A 20 -9.29 -5.22 4.52
C PRO A 20 -7.79 -5.44 4.76
N CYS A 21 -7.20 -4.63 5.62
CA CYS A 21 -5.81 -4.82 6.00
C CYS A 21 -5.54 -4.36 7.43
N HIS A 22 -4.48 -4.90 8.01
CA HIS A 22 -3.95 -4.50 9.32
C HIS A 22 -2.60 -3.81 9.17
N TRP A 23 -2.45 -2.67 9.84
CA TRP A 23 -1.22 -1.89 9.84
C TRP A 23 -0.32 -2.25 11.01
N GLN A 24 0.99 -2.34 10.74
CA GLN A 24 2.02 -2.60 11.72
C GLN A 24 3.19 -1.63 11.53
N HIS A 25 3.53 -0.92 12.61
CA HIS A 25 4.76 -0.13 12.66
C HIS A 25 5.98 -1.03 12.85
N LYS A 26 6.99 -0.89 11.99
CA LYS A 26 8.24 -1.69 12.01
C LYS A 26 9.49 -0.82 12.21
N GLY A 27 9.33 0.32 12.88
CA GLY A 27 10.42 1.25 13.16
C GLY A 27 10.72 2.13 11.96
N ALA A 28 11.39 1.59 10.95
CA ALA A 28 11.80 2.36 9.76
C ALA A 28 10.73 2.45 8.67
N TYR A 29 9.68 1.62 8.76
CA TYR A 29 8.62 1.53 7.76
C TYR A 29 7.30 1.11 8.39
N GLU A 30 6.23 1.36 7.66
CA GLU A 30 4.88 0.91 7.94
C GLU A 30 4.55 -0.28 7.03
N LEU A 31 3.85 -1.27 7.59
CA LEU A 31 3.48 -2.49 6.91
C LEU A 31 1.96 -2.65 6.95
N ALA A 32 1.31 -2.68 5.80
CA ALA A 32 -0.06 -3.15 5.67
C ALA A 32 -0.07 -4.63 5.29
N LEU A 33 -0.73 -5.46 6.08
CA LEU A 33 -0.99 -6.88 5.80
C LEU A 33 -2.43 -7.00 5.29
N PHE A 34 -2.64 -7.49 4.07
CA PHE A 34 -3.98 -7.63 3.51
C PHE A 34 -4.64 -8.92 3.98
N ASP A 35 -5.88 -8.83 4.44
CA ASP A 35 -6.67 -9.94 4.99
C ASP A 35 -7.61 -10.51 3.92
N ASP A 36 -7.04 -10.99 2.82
CA ASP A 36 -7.81 -11.63 1.74
C ASP A 36 -8.04 -13.14 1.95
N GLY A 37 -7.46 -13.69 3.03
CA GLY A 37 -7.58 -15.09 3.42
C GLY A 37 -6.87 -16.09 2.50
N ILE A 38 -6.14 -15.60 1.48
CA ILE A 38 -5.56 -16.45 0.42
C ILE A 38 -4.09 -16.09 0.17
N SER A 39 -3.77 -14.80 0.06
CA SER A 39 -2.44 -14.34 -0.33
C SER A 39 -1.63 -13.84 0.86
N ASN A 40 -0.30 -13.90 0.71
CA ASN A 40 0.63 -13.23 1.62
C ASN A 40 0.89 -11.78 1.21
N LEU A 41 -0.13 -11.06 0.71
CA LEU A 41 0.03 -9.71 0.18
C LEU A 41 0.31 -8.69 1.30
N LYS A 42 1.31 -7.85 1.05
CA LYS A 42 1.84 -6.86 1.98
C LYS A 42 2.24 -5.60 1.25
N LEU A 43 1.93 -4.44 1.83
CA LEU A 43 2.47 -3.16 1.39
C LEU A 43 3.46 -2.64 2.44
N ASN A 44 4.71 -2.44 2.03
CA ASN A 44 5.70 -1.76 2.84
C ASN A 44 5.82 -0.31 2.39
N TRP A 45 5.87 0.62 3.35
CA TRP A 45 6.07 2.04 3.11
C TRP A 45 7.15 2.63 4.01
N TRP A 46 8.18 3.23 3.41
CA TRP A 46 9.22 3.94 4.14
C TRP A 46 8.95 5.45 4.11
N PRO A 47 8.50 6.07 5.22
CA PRO A 47 8.12 7.49 5.22
C PRO A 47 9.29 8.43 4.94
N LEU A 48 10.52 8.03 5.28
CA LEU A 48 11.72 8.86 5.05
C LEU A 48 12.05 9.02 3.56
N THR A 49 11.80 7.99 2.75
CA THR A 49 12.13 7.98 1.31
C THR A 49 10.89 8.12 0.43
N GLY A 50 9.72 7.83 0.99
CA GLY A 50 8.47 7.66 0.27
C GLY A 50 8.36 6.31 -0.47
N GLU A 51 9.34 5.41 -0.35
CA GLU A 51 9.33 4.16 -1.10
C GLU A 51 8.12 3.30 -0.70
N LEU A 52 7.36 2.85 -1.71
CA LEU A 52 6.30 1.86 -1.59
C LEU A 52 6.67 0.58 -2.33
N ARG A 53 6.55 -0.54 -1.62
CA ARG A 53 6.78 -1.88 -2.17
C ARG A 53 5.65 -2.82 -1.81
N LEU A 54 4.97 -3.33 -2.85
CA LEU A 54 3.99 -4.38 -2.73
C LEU A 54 4.68 -5.74 -2.86
N VAL A 55 4.43 -6.65 -1.92
CA VAL A 55 5.05 -7.98 -1.83
C VAL A 55 3.94 -9.01 -1.68
N GLY A 56 3.95 -10.07 -2.47
CA GLY A 56 2.92 -11.11 -2.44
C GLY A 56 2.98 -11.96 -3.71
N ASP A 57 2.05 -12.91 -3.81
CA ASP A 57 1.93 -13.77 -4.97
C ASP A 57 1.56 -12.95 -6.23
N PRO A 58 2.22 -13.17 -7.39
CA PRO A 58 2.04 -12.33 -8.57
C PRO A 58 0.58 -12.19 -9.03
N GLU A 59 -0.19 -13.28 -8.98
CA GLU A 59 -1.59 -13.32 -9.44
C GLU A 59 -2.50 -12.33 -8.71
N VAL A 60 -2.28 -12.11 -7.42
CA VAL A 60 -3.07 -11.16 -6.61
C VAL A 60 -2.39 -9.79 -6.55
N ARG A 61 -1.06 -9.79 -6.51
CA ARG A 61 -0.25 -8.57 -6.40
C ARG A 61 -0.46 -7.64 -7.58
N ASP A 62 -0.51 -8.17 -8.81
CA ASP A 62 -0.49 -7.33 -10.01
C ASP A 62 -1.79 -6.52 -10.16
N ASP A 63 -2.94 -7.11 -9.83
CA ASP A 63 -4.25 -6.42 -9.78
C ASP A 63 -4.28 -5.28 -8.74
N ILE A 64 -3.76 -5.54 -7.54
CA ILE A 64 -3.70 -4.53 -6.47
C ILE A 64 -2.67 -3.45 -6.79
N LEU A 65 -1.56 -3.83 -7.43
CA LEU A 65 -0.52 -2.92 -7.86
C LEU A 65 -1.07 -1.91 -8.87
N GLU A 66 -1.83 -2.36 -9.87
CA GLU A 66 -2.43 -1.48 -10.88
C GLU A 66 -3.39 -0.47 -10.23
N LYS A 67 -4.30 -0.94 -9.36
CA LYS A 67 -5.24 -0.06 -8.63
C LYS A 67 -4.51 0.97 -7.77
N LEU A 68 -3.47 0.55 -7.05
CA LEU A 68 -2.67 1.43 -6.21
C LEU A 68 -1.92 2.48 -7.05
N GLN A 69 -1.43 2.12 -8.23
CA GLN A 69 -0.78 3.08 -9.14
C GLN A 69 -1.74 4.17 -9.61
N VAL A 70 -2.98 3.82 -9.94
CA VAL A 70 -4.02 4.80 -10.33
C VAL A 70 -4.27 5.78 -9.19
N LEU A 71 -4.53 5.27 -7.97
CA LEU A 71 -4.76 6.11 -6.80
C LEU A 71 -3.58 7.05 -6.48
N LEU A 72 -2.34 6.56 -6.65
CA LEU A 72 -1.13 7.35 -6.44
C LEU A 72 -0.94 8.45 -7.51
N GLN A 73 -1.42 8.23 -8.73
CA GLN A 73 -1.36 9.25 -9.78
C GLN A 73 -2.39 10.35 -9.54
N ASP A 74 -3.60 9.98 -9.14
CA ASP A 74 -4.67 10.94 -8.83
C ASP A 74 -4.28 11.85 -7.65
N ALA A 75 -3.67 11.28 -6.61
CA ALA A 75 -3.20 12.03 -5.45
C ALA A 75 -2.08 13.04 -5.76
N LYS A 76 -1.34 12.87 -6.87
CA LYS A 76 -0.29 13.81 -7.30
C LYS A 76 -0.81 15.00 -8.10
N GLN A 77 -2.07 14.96 -8.55
CA GLN A 77 -2.69 16.01 -9.36
C GLN A 77 -3.48 17.03 -8.53
N THR A 78 -3.76 16.71 -7.27
CA THR A 78 -4.33 17.61 -6.25
C THR A 78 -3.25 18.39 -5.51
#